data_AF-C5BU42-F1
#
_entry.id   AF-C5BU42-F1
#
_cell.length_a   1.000
_cell.length_b   1.000
_cell.length_c   1.000
_cell.angle_alpha   90.00
_cell.angle_beta   90.00
_cell.angle_gamma   90.00
#
_symmetry.space_group_name_H-M   'P 1'
#
loop_
_entity.id
_entity.type
_entity.pdbx_description
1 polymer ?
#
loop_
_entity_poly.entity_id
_entity_poly.type
_entity_poly.pdbx_seq_one_letter_code
_entity_poly.pdbx_strand_id
1 'polypeptide(L)'
;MEIKVQKCQSCSSRSLRNILVRDHGQKVFVQCRDCGNLVARYELSKGGYFHVGKGFESFLRSVERDGEFESARDLNAKYEATDSAVSNEFAALSKKLTEIFGETLP
;
A
#
# COMPACT_ATOMS: atom_id res chain seq x y z
N MET A 1 -7.92 -12.54 -9.75
CA MET A 1 -6.84 -11.84 -9.04
C MET A 1 -5.78 -12.86 -8.71
N GLU A 2 -4.58 -12.67 -9.24
CA GLU A 2 -3.40 -13.46 -8.86
C GLU A 2 -2.81 -12.86 -7.57
N ILE A 3 -2.53 -13.68 -6.56
CA ILE A 3 -1.96 -13.23 -5.28
C ILE A 3 -0.59 -13.87 -5.11
N LYS A 4 0.44 -13.05 -4.88
CA LYS A 4 1.82 -13.51 -4.64
C LYS A 4 2.40 -12.80 -3.42
N VAL A 5 2.96 -13.58 -2.49
CA VAL A 5 3.80 -13.05 -1.41
C VAL A 5 5.24 -13.01 -1.91
N GLN A 6 5.80 -11.81 -2.01
CA GLN A 6 7.16 -11.62 -2.49
C GLN A 6 8.19 -12.19 -1.51
N LYS A 7 9.30 -12.69 -2.04
CA LYS A 7 10.46 -13.17 -1.27
C LYS A 7 11.71 -12.46 -1.75
N CYS A 8 12.71 -12.35 -0.89
CA CYS A 8 14.03 -11.90 -1.29
C CYS A 8 14.66 -12.88 -2.28
N GLN A 9 15.07 -12.39 -3.45
CA GLN A 9 15.67 -13.20 -4.51
C GLN A 9 17.08 -13.69 -4.16
N SER A 10 17.71 -13.12 -3.13
CA SER A 10 19.07 -13.44 -2.71
C SER A 10 19.14 -14.46 -1.56
N CYS A 11 18.27 -14.36 -0.54
CA CYS A 11 18.28 -15.25 0.63
C CYS A 11 16.97 -16.03 0.83
N SER A 12 15.99 -15.88 -0.06
CA SER A 12 14.65 -16.49 0.03
C SER A 12 13.80 -16.07 1.23
N SER A 13 14.27 -15.15 2.09
CA SER A 13 13.51 -14.62 3.21
C SER A 13 12.24 -13.89 2.77
N ARG A 14 11.20 -13.96 3.59
CA ARG A 14 9.93 -13.21 3.48
C ARG A 14 9.84 -12.06 4.48
N SER A 15 10.87 -11.87 5.31
CA SER A 15 11.00 -10.75 6.24
C SER A 15 11.34 -9.48 5.45
N LEU A 16 10.33 -8.81 4.92
CA LEU A 16 10.47 -7.61 4.09
C LEU A 16 10.03 -6.35 4.85
N ARG A 17 10.63 -5.20 4.54
CA ARG A 17 10.17 -3.89 5.02
C ARG A 17 9.98 -2.93 3.85
N ASN A 18 8.90 -2.15 3.93
CA ASN A 18 8.59 -1.11 2.97
C ASN A 18 9.17 0.23 3.46
N ILE A 19 9.85 0.95 2.56
CA ILE A 19 10.44 2.26 2.80
C ILE A 19 9.76 3.23 1.84
N LEU A 20 8.94 4.14 2.39
CA LEU A 20 8.22 5.14 1.62
C LEU A 20 9.07 6.38 1.41
N VAL A 21 9.30 6.76 0.16
CA VAL A 21 9.99 7.98 -0.25
C VAL A 21 9.00 8.89 -0.95
N ARG A 22 8.97 10.17 -0.55
CA ARG A 22 8.07 11.20 -1.10
C ARG A 22 8.92 12.35 -1.66
N ASP A 23 9.11 12.37 -2.97
CA ASP A 23 9.83 13.43 -3.70
C ASP A 23 8.87 14.13 -4.68
N HIS A 24 9.19 14.18 -5.98
CA HIS A 24 8.27 14.57 -7.06
C HIS A 24 7.17 13.54 -7.32
N GLY A 25 7.25 12.36 -6.70
CA GLY A 25 6.19 11.37 -6.66
C GLY A 25 6.24 10.54 -5.37
N GLN A 26 5.50 9.45 -5.33
CA GLN A 26 5.49 8.54 -4.18
C GLN A 26 6.02 7.16 -4.58
N LYS A 27 7.06 6.71 -3.88
CA LYS A 27 7.79 5.48 -4.19
C LYS A 27 7.84 4.60 -2.95
N VAL A 28 7.65 3.29 -3.13
CA VAL A 28 7.86 2.29 -2.08
C VAL A 28 9.02 1.41 -2.48
N PHE A 29 10.11 1.46 -1.71
CA PHE A 29 11.22 0.52 -1.82
C PHE A 29 11.00 -0.64 -0.86
N VAL A 30 11.10 -1.86 -1.35
CA VAL A 30 10.98 -3.07 -0.54
C VAL A 30 12.38 -3.60 -0.27
N GLN A 31 12.76 -3.70 1.00
CA GLN A 31 14.06 -4.22 1.42
C GLN A 31 13.90 -5.50 2.22
N CYS A 32 14.76 -6.49 1.98
CA CYS A 32 14.88 -7.64 2.85
C CYS A 32 15.49 -7.24 4.21
N ARG A 33 14.86 -7.64 5.31
CA ARG A 33 15.36 -7.36 6.67
C ARG A 33 16.54 -8.26 7.05
N ASP A 34 16.60 -9.47 6.48
CA ASP A 34 17.58 -10.48 6.90
C ASP A 34 18.93 -10.27 6.21
N CYS A 35 18.96 -9.86 4.94
CA CYS A 35 20.21 -9.64 4.18
C CYS A 35 20.39 -8.20 3.67
N GLY A 36 19.44 -7.30 3.88
CA GLY A 36 19.55 -5.88 3.49
C GLY A 36 19.36 -5.59 2.00
N ASN A 37 19.22 -6.62 1.15
CA ASN A 37 19.08 -6.43 -0.30
C ASN A 37 17.76 -5.76 -0.69
N LEU A 38 17.83 -4.96 -1.76
CA LEU A 38 16.65 -4.40 -2.42
C LEU A 38 15.87 -5.52 -3.14
N VAL A 39 14.57 -5.58 -2.92
CA VAL A 39 13.68 -6.65 -3.39
C VAL A 39 12.74 -6.15 -4.48
N ALA A 40 12.23 -4.92 -4.35
CA ALA A 40 11.40 -4.25 -5.36
C ALA A 40 11.39 -2.72 -5.16
N ARG A 41 10.94 -2.01 -6.19
CA ARG A 41 10.53 -0.60 -6.13
C ARG A 41 9.17 -0.48 -6.83
N TYR A 42 8.23 0.17 -6.17
CA TYR A 42 6.95 0.56 -6.74
C TYR A 42 6.88 2.07 -6.85
N GLU A 43 6.29 2.56 -7.94
CA GLU A 43 5.80 3.93 -8.04
C GLU A 43 4.30 3.90 -7.84
N LEU A 44 3.81 4.69 -6.89
CA LEU A 44 2.39 4.77 -6.61
C LEU A 44 1.75 5.73 -7.61
N SER A 45 0.61 5.32 -8.17
CA SER A 45 -0.25 6.22 -8.94
C SER A 45 -0.77 7.35 -8.06
N LYS A 46 -1.24 8.42 -8.69
CA LYS A 46 -1.96 9.50 -8.01
C LYS A 46 -3.10 8.93 -7.15
N GLY A 47 -3.25 9.41 -5.93
CA GLY A 47 -4.21 8.92 -4.95
C GLY A 47 -4.01 7.48 -4.48
N GLY A 48 -2.96 6.78 -4.94
CA GLY A 48 -2.72 5.37 -4.62
C GLY A 48 -2.16 5.11 -3.22
N TYR A 49 -1.78 6.16 -2.49
CA TYR A 49 -1.35 6.06 -1.10
C TYR A 49 -2.47 6.45 -0.15
N PHE A 50 -2.92 5.45 0.62
CA PHE A 50 -3.91 5.60 1.67
C PHE A 50 -3.36 5.01 2.97
N HIS A 51 -3.42 5.78 4.06
CA HIS A 51 -2.99 5.30 5.36
C HIS A 51 -4.21 4.99 6.23
N VAL A 52 -4.50 3.70 6.36
CA VAL A 52 -5.60 3.20 7.21
C VAL A 52 -5.44 3.76 8.63
N GLY A 53 -6.54 4.28 9.18
CA GLY A 53 -6.61 4.83 10.54
C GLY A 53 -6.02 6.23 10.74
N LYS A 54 -5.50 6.91 9.70
CA LYS A 54 -4.96 8.28 9.83
C LYS A 54 -5.97 9.39 9.52
N GLY A 55 -7.21 9.05 9.18
CA GLY A 55 -8.29 10.01 8.96
C GLY A 55 -8.10 10.89 7.72
N PHE A 56 -9.03 11.84 7.56
CA PHE A 56 -9.13 12.68 6.37
C PHE A 56 -7.92 13.61 6.14
N GLU A 57 -7.33 14.20 7.18
CA GLU A 57 -6.18 15.10 7.02
C GLU A 57 -4.96 14.39 6.38
N SER A 58 -4.74 13.13 6.73
CA SER A 58 -3.66 12.35 6.13
C SER A 58 -3.95 12.00 4.68
N PHE A 59 -5.23 11.84 4.31
CA PHE A 59 -5.64 11.63 2.94
C PHE A 59 -5.42 12.90 2.11
N LEU A 60 -5.81 14.08 2.62
CA LEU A 60 -5.57 15.36 1.95
C LEU A 60 -4.09 15.58 1.62
N ARG A 61 -3.18 15.32 2.56
CA ARG A 61 -1.73 15.43 2.33
C ARG A 61 -1.20 14.47 1.26
N SER A 62 -1.92 13.37 0.99
CA SER A 62 -1.61 12.45 -0.09
C SER A 62 -2.01 13.05 -1.43
N VAL A 63 -3.23 13.62 -1.50
CA VAL A 63 -3.82 14.20 -2.71
C VAL A 63 -3.17 15.54 -3.09
N GLU A 64 -2.87 16.42 -2.14
CA GLU A 64 -2.24 17.73 -2.40
C GLU A 64 -0.88 17.59 -3.13
N ARG A 65 -0.17 16.50 -2.88
CA ARG A 65 1.11 16.21 -3.54
C ARG A 65 0.97 15.85 -5.01
N ASP A 66 -0.25 15.55 -5.47
CA ASP A 66 -0.55 15.13 -6.84
C ASP A 66 -0.96 16.31 -7.76
N GLY A 67 -1.08 17.52 -7.21
CA GLY A 67 -1.11 18.80 -7.95
C GLY A 67 -2.41 19.15 -8.68
N GLU A 68 -3.48 18.38 -8.51
CA GLU A 68 -4.79 18.67 -9.11
C GLU A 68 -5.72 19.36 -8.11
N PHE A 69 -6.39 20.42 -8.56
CA PHE A 69 -7.40 21.13 -7.76
C PHE A 69 -8.72 20.38 -7.81
N GLU A 70 -9.11 19.78 -6.68
CA GLU A 70 -10.41 19.16 -6.48
C GLU A 70 -11.24 19.94 -5.47
N SER A 71 -12.56 19.94 -5.61
CA SER A 71 -13.42 20.60 -4.63
C SER A 71 -13.39 19.85 -3.29
N ALA A 72 -13.52 20.58 -2.18
CA ALA A 72 -13.52 19.98 -0.84
C ALA A 72 -14.64 18.93 -0.65
N ARG A 73 -15.78 19.10 -1.32
CA ARG A 73 -16.89 18.15 -1.27
C ARG A 73 -16.54 16.84 -1.96
N ASP A 74 -15.87 16.91 -3.10
CA ASP A 74 -15.45 15.73 -3.86
C ASP A 74 -14.36 14.96 -3.09
N LEU A 75 -13.45 15.67 -2.41
CA LEU A 75 -12.41 15.06 -1.58
C LEU A 75 -12.98 14.25 -0.42
N ASN A 76 -13.99 14.78 0.29
CA ASN A 76 -14.67 14.04 1.36
C ASN A 76 -15.35 12.77 0.84
N ALA A 77 -16.11 12.88 -0.26
CA ALA A 77 -16.77 11.73 -0.87
C ALA A 77 -15.76 10.66 -1.33
N LYS A 78 -14.62 11.09 -1.90
CA LYS A 78 -13.52 10.20 -2.26
C LYS A 78 -12.92 9.50 -1.05
N TYR A 79 -12.67 10.23 0.03
CA TYR A 79 -12.14 9.64 1.26
C TYR A 79 -13.05 8.53 1.80
N GLU A 80 -14.35 8.80 1.94
CA GLU A 80 -15.31 7.81 2.44
C GLU A 80 -15.38 6.56 1.53
N ALA A 81 -15.37 6.78 0.22
CA ALA A 81 -15.35 5.71 -0.76
C ALA A 81 -14.05 4.88 -0.66
N THR A 82 -12.89 5.53 -0.56
CA THR A 82 -11.59 4.86 -0.42
C THR A 82 -11.50 4.07 0.88
N ASP A 83 -11.89 4.65 2.02
CA ASP A 83 -11.84 3.99 3.32
C ASP A 83 -12.71 2.72 3.36
N SER A 84 -13.92 2.83 2.81
CA SER A 84 -14.84 1.70 2.66
C SER A 84 -14.29 0.63 1.71
N ALA A 85 -13.74 1.03 0.56
CA ALA A 85 -13.17 0.11 -0.42
C ALA A 85 -11.98 -0.66 0.16
N VAL A 86 -11.03 0.04 0.79
CA VAL A 86 -9.83 -0.57 1.39
C VAL A 86 -10.21 -1.61 2.45
N SER A 87 -11.19 -1.30 3.29
CA SER A 87 -11.67 -2.22 4.33
C SER A 87 -12.26 -3.51 3.74
N ASN A 88 -13.10 -3.37 2.70
CA ASN A 88 -13.72 -4.51 2.03
C ASN A 88 -12.71 -5.35 1.24
N GLU A 89 -11.80 -4.69 0.53
CA GLU A 89 -10.73 -5.35 -0.23
C GLU A 89 -9.79 -6.12 0.69
N PHE A 90 -9.39 -5.52 1.82
CA PHE A 90 -8.53 -6.18 2.80
C PHE A 90 -9.18 -7.43 3.40
N ALA A 91 -10.48 -7.36 3.72
CA ALA A 91 -11.22 -8.53 4.21
C ALA A 91 -11.27 -9.66 3.17
N ALA A 92 -11.49 -9.32 1.89
CA ALA A 92 -11.49 -10.29 0.80
C ALA A 92 -10.09 -10.89 0.55
N LEU A 93 -9.04 -10.05 0.60
CA LEU A 93 -7.65 -10.47 0.45
C LEU A 93 -7.24 -11.43 1.57
N SER A 94 -7.59 -11.13 2.82
CA SER A 94 -7.25 -11.95 3.99
C SER A 94 -7.81 -13.37 3.89
N LYS A 95 -9.06 -13.51 3.42
CA LYS A 95 -9.67 -14.83 3.17
C LYS A 95 -8.88 -15.61 2.12
N LYS A 96 -8.58 -14.98 0.98
CA LYS A 96 -7.82 -15.63 -0.11
C LYS A 96 -6.40 -15.98 0.27
N LEU A 97 -5.72 -15.14 1.06
CA LEU A 97 -4.38 -15.46 1.55
C LEU A 97 -4.40 -16.70 2.45
N THR A 98 -5.42 -16.83 3.31
CA THR A 98 -5.63 -18.01 4.16
C THR A 98 -5.91 -19.25 3.31
N GLU A 99 -6.72 -19.13 2.25
CA GLU A 99 -7.00 -20.24 1.32
C GLU A 99 -5.74 -20.72 0.58
N ILE A 100 -4.84 -19.81 0.20
CA ILE A 100 -3.63 -20.13 -0.60
C ILE A 100 -2.48 -20.65 0.27
N PHE A 101 -2.28 -20.05 1.45
CA PHE A 101 -1.09 -20.28 2.27
C PHE A 101 -1.35 -20.92 3.63
N GLY A 102 -2.62 -21.10 4.04
CA GLY A 102 -3.01 -21.59 5.36
C GLY A 102 -3.12 -20.47 6.41
N GLU A 103 -3.37 -20.85 7.67
CA GLU A 103 -3.56 -19.90 8.79
C GLU A 103 -2.29 -19.12 9.13
N THR A 104 -1.12 -19.74 8.93
CA THR A 104 0.17 -19.09 9.14
C THR A 104 0.62 -18.46 7.84
N LEU A 105 0.38 -17.17 7.69
CA LEU A 105 0.89 -16.42 6.54
C LEU A 105 2.43 -16.51 6.51
N PRO A 106 3.02 -16.79 5.33
CA PRO A 106 4.45 -17.05 5.20
C PRO A 106 5.31 -15.79 5.27
#